data_AF-A0A355DJ81-F1
#
_entry.id   AF-A0A355DJ81-F1
#
_cell.length_a   1.000
_cell.length_b   1.000
_cell.length_c   1.000
_cell.angle_alpha   90.00
_cell.angle_beta   90.00
_cell.angle_gamma   90.00
#
_symmetry.space_group_name_H-M   'P 1'
#
loop_
_entity.id
_entity.type
_entity.pdbx_description
1 polymer ?
#
loop_
_entity_poly.entity_id
_entity_poly.type
_entity_poly.pdbx_seq_one_letter_code
_entity_poly.pdbx_strand_id
1 'polypeptide(L)'
;MTPLNISLPETIQSFVEQQVAKGGYSNVSEYILHLILQEQAKAARVEALLLEGLDSGEPIEVTDDWWEQKRIQLMQGLQQTQE
;
A
#
# COMPACT_ATOMS: atom_id res chain seq x y z
N MET A 1 -19.91 -18.22 4.86
CA MET A 1 -18.89 -17.97 3.82
C MET A 1 -19.44 -18.47 2.50
N THR A 2 -19.25 -17.73 1.41
CA THR A 2 -19.66 -18.13 0.06
C THR A 2 -18.51 -18.89 -0.60
N PRO A 3 -18.70 -20.10 -1.14
CA PRO A 3 -17.62 -20.87 -1.75
C PRO A 3 -17.14 -20.18 -3.03
N LEU A 4 -15.83 -20.08 -3.20
CA LEU A 4 -15.18 -19.58 -4.41
C LEU A 4 -14.49 -20.75 -5.12
N ASN A 5 -15.01 -21.13 -6.29
CA ASN A 5 -14.43 -22.18 -7.12
C ASN A 5 -13.60 -21.55 -8.23
N ILE A 6 -12.29 -21.82 -8.23
CA ILE A 6 -11.35 -21.36 -9.26
C ILE A 6 -10.51 -22.53 -9.75
N SER A 7 -10.30 -22.61 -11.06
CA SER A 7 -9.36 -23.54 -11.66
C SER A 7 -8.06 -22.81 -11.92
N LEU A 8 -6.95 -23.36 -11.41
CA LEU A 8 -5.62 -22.78 -11.57
C LEU A 8 -4.77 -23.69 -12.47
N PRO A 9 -3.94 -23.12 -13.36
CA PRO A 9 -2.89 -23.88 -14.02
C PRO A 9 -1.92 -24.48 -12.99
N GLU A 10 -1.32 -25.64 -13.31
CA GLU A 10 -0.41 -26.37 -12.42
C GLU A 10 0.76 -25.50 -11.92
N THR A 11 1.28 -24.61 -12.77
CA THR A 11 2.35 -23.66 -12.43
C THR A 11 1.93 -22.70 -11.32
N ILE A 12 0.70 -22.22 -11.36
CA ILE A 12 0.14 -21.30 -10.37
C ILE A 12 -0.20 -22.05 -9.09
N GLN A 13 -0.76 -23.26 -9.19
CA GLN A 13 -1.02 -24.10 -8.03
C GLN A 13 0.28 -24.38 -7.24
N SER A 14 1.34 -24.81 -7.94
CA SER A 14 2.65 -25.06 -7.33
C SER A 14 3.22 -23.83 -6.64
N PHE A 15 3.08 -22.65 -7.27
CA PHE A 15 3.49 -21.39 -6.67
C PHE A 15 2.73 -21.10 -5.37
N VAL A 16 1.40 -21.24 -5.39
CA VAL A 16 0.57 -20.95 -4.22
C VAL A 16 0.85 -21.91 -3.07
N GLU A 17 1.04 -23.21 -3.34
CA GLU A 17 1.42 -24.19 -2.32
C GLU A 17 2.76 -23.85 -1.65
N GLN A 18 3.75 -23.35 -2.40
CA GLN A 18 5.00 -22.87 -1.83
C GLN A 18 4.78 -21.63 -0.94
N GLN A 19 3.88 -20.72 -1.31
CA GLN A 19 3.57 -19.55 -0.48
C GLN A 19 2.84 -19.93 0.80
N VAL A 20 1.93 -20.92 0.74
CA VAL A 20 1.26 -21.49 1.92
C VAL A 20 2.31 -22.02 2.91
N ALA A 21 3.24 -22.85 2.44
CA ALA A 21 4.29 -23.42 3.27
C ALA A 21 5.25 -22.37 3.85
N LYS A 22 5.64 -21.36 3.07
CA LYS A 22 6.54 -20.28 3.52
C LYS A 22 5.88 -19.31 4.49
N GLY A 23 4.61 -19.00 4.26
CA GLY A 23 3.86 -18.02 5.04
C GLY A 23 3.15 -18.59 6.27
N GLY A 24 3.23 -19.91 6.50
CA GLY A 24 2.61 -20.56 7.64
C GLY A 24 1.08 -20.64 7.57
N TYR A 25 0.50 -20.60 6.37
CA TYR A 25 -0.94 -20.73 6.16
C TYR A 25 -1.35 -22.20 6.24
N SER A 26 -2.58 -22.47 6.69
CA SER A 26 -3.12 -23.82 6.85
C SER A 26 -3.54 -24.44 5.52
N ASN A 27 -3.95 -23.61 4.55
CA ASN A 27 -4.37 -24.05 3.22
C ASN A 27 -4.34 -22.90 2.19
N VAL A 28 -4.56 -23.26 0.93
CA VAL A 28 -4.61 -22.33 -0.21
C VAL A 28 -5.72 -21.29 -0.05
N SER A 29 -6.92 -21.68 0.41
CA SER A 29 -8.04 -20.75 0.56
C SER A 29 -7.74 -19.65 1.57
N GLU A 30 -7.05 -19.96 2.66
CA GLU A 30 -6.61 -18.99 3.66
C GLU A 30 -5.61 -18.00 3.06
N TYR A 31 -4.61 -18.49 2.32
CA TYR A 31 -3.63 -17.64 1.64
C TYR A 31 -4.32 -16.69 0.64
N ILE A 32 -5.22 -17.21 -0.21
CA ILE A 32 -5.94 -16.41 -1.19
C ILE A 32 -6.85 -15.38 -0.50
N LEU A 33 -7.54 -15.76 0.58
CA LEU A 33 -8.36 -14.82 1.36
C LEU A 33 -7.50 -13.70 1.92
N HIS A 34 -6.33 -14.02 2.46
CA HIS A 34 -5.42 -13.00 2.99
C HIS A 34 -4.95 -12.04 1.88
N LEU A 35 -4.62 -12.53 0.68
CA LEU A 35 -4.28 -11.65 -0.45
C LEU A 35 -5.43 -10.71 -0.82
N ILE A 36 -6.67 -11.20 -0.84
CA ILE A 36 -7.85 -10.38 -1.12
C ILE A 36 -8.05 -9.31 -0.04
N LEU A 37 -7.89 -9.66 1.23
CA LEU A 37 -7.98 -8.71 2.34
C LEU A 37 -6.89 -7.63 2.25
N GLN A 38 -5.66 -8.02 1.91
CA GLN A 38 -4.58 -7.06 1.67
C GLN A 38 -4.89 -6.12 0.51
N GLU A 39 -5.44 -6.64 -0.58
CA GLU A 39 -5.81 -5.81 -1.73
C GLU A 39 -6.94 -4.83 -1.39
N GLN A 40 -7.96 -5.30 -0.67
CA GLN A 40 -9.02 -4.43 -0.16
C GLN A 40 -8.47 -3.32 0.76
N ALA A 41 -7.55 -3.67 1.66
CA ALA A 41 -6.93 -2.71 2.56
C ALA A 41 -6.07 -1.67 1.81
N LYS A 42 -5.34 -2.09 0.75
CA LYS A 42 -4.60 -1.16 -0.10
C LYS A 42 -5.53 -0.19 -0.82
N ALA A 43 -6.60 -0.68 -1.42
CA ALA A 43 -7.58 0.16 -2.09
C ALA A 43 -8.22 1.18 -1.13
N ALA A 44 -8.65 0.72 0.06
CA ALA A 44 -9.20 1.59 1.09
C ALA A 44 -8.20 2.64 1.59
N ARG A 45 -6.91 2.28 1.71
CA ARG A 45 -5.85 3.23 2.08
C ARG A 45 -5.66 4.31 1.02
N VAL A 46 -5.67 3.96 -0.26
CA VAL A 46 -5.53 4.94 -1.35
C VAL A 46 -6.71 5.90 -1.34
N GLU A 47 -7.94 5.39 -1.17
CA GLU A 47 -9.14 6.22 -1.05
C GLU A 47 -9.04 7.19 0.14
N ALA A 48 -8.61 6.71 1.30
CA ALA A 48 -8.42 7.55 2.48
C ALA A 48 -7.39 8.68 2.24
N LEU A 49 -6.26 8.37 1.61
CA LEU A 49 -5.22 9.37 1.28
C LEU A 49 -5.70 10.40 0.24
N LEU A 50 -6.54 9.98 -0.70
CA LEU A 50 -7.15 10.91 -1.66
C LEU A 50 -8.13 11.87 -0.97
N LEU A 51 -8.97 11.37 -0.07
CA LEU A 51 -9.86 12.20 0.75
C LEU A 51 -9.06 13.17 1.62
N GLU A 52 -8.01 12.70 2.30
CA GLU A 52 -7.10 13.56 3.07
C GLU A 52 -6.50 14.67 2.19
N GLY A 53 -6.10 14.34 0.96
CA GLY A 53 -5.61 15.32 -0.02
C GLY A 53 -6.66 16.35 -0.43
N LEU A 54 -7.92 15.94 -0.65
CA LEU A 54 -9.02 16.86 -0.96
C LEU A 54 -9.35 17.78 0.22
N ASP A 55 -9.26 17.27 1.45
CA ASP A 55 -9.51 18.02 2.68
C ASP A 55 -8.28 18.83 3.13
N SER A 56 -7.13 18.72 2.44
CA SER A 56 -5.86 19.36 2.83
C SER A 56 -5.81 20.88 2.62
N GLY A 57 -6.87 21.46 2.05
CA GLY A 57 -7.01 22.89 1.80
C GLY A 57 -6.91 23.26 0.32
N GLU A 58 -6.71 24.55 0.06
CA GLU A 58 -6.65 25.05 -1.31
C GLU A 58 -5.42 24.52 -2.06
N PRO A 59 -5.60 23.97 -3.27
CA PRO A 59 -4.48 23.51 -4.07
C PRO A 59 -3.59 24.69 -4.45
N ILE A 60 -2.27 24.47 -4.35
CA ILE A 60 -1.27 25.45 -4.78
C ILE A 60 -0.59 24.96 -6.06
N GLU A 61 -0.11 25.89 -6.86
CA GLU A 61 0.79 25.56 -7.96
C GLU A 61 2.16 25.14 -7.40
N VAL A 62 2.62 23.96 -7.82
CA VAL A 62 3.92 23.42 -7.41
C VAL A 62 4.93 23.72 -8.52
N THR A 63 5.75 24.75 -8.30
CA THR A 63 6.82 25.18 -9.23
C THR A 63 8.20 24.69 -8.78
N ASP A 64 9.21 24.83 -9.65
CA ASP A 64 10.60 24.50 -9.30
C ASP A 64 11.12 25.37 -8.13
N ASP A 65 10.79 26.66 -8.13
CA ASP A 65 11.15 27.57 -7.04
C ASP A 65 10.50 27.15 -5.71
N TRP A 66 9.24 26.69 -5.75
CA TRP A 66 8.56 26.15 -4.57
C TRP A 66 9.31 24.93 -4.02
N TRP A 67 9.74 24.01 -4.88
CA TRP A 67 10.51 22.82 -4.47
C TRP A 67 11.88 23.17 -3.86
N GLU A 68 12.57 24.18 -4.41
CA GLU A 68 13.83 24.65 -3.87
C GLU A 68 13.65 25.26 -2.48
N GLN A 69 12.67 26.16 -2.32
CA GLN A 69 12.35 26.76 -1.03
C GLN A 69 11.94 25.71 0.01
N LYS A 70 11.12 24.72 -0.39
CA LYS A 70 10.70 23.64 0.51
C LYS A 70 11.88 22.80 1.00
N ARG A 71 12.84 22.49 0.13
CA ARG A 71 14.06 21.74 0.50
C ARG A 71 14.93 22.52 1.48
N ILE A 72 15.13 23.82 1.24
CA ILE A 72 15.88 24.70 2.15
C ILE A 72 15.23 24.70 3.55
N GLN A 73 13.90 24.87 3.62
CA GLN A 73 13.17 24.86 4.89
C GLN A 73 13.32 23.53 5.65
N LEU A 74 13.20 22.39 4.94
CA LEU A 74 13.35 21.06 5.55
C LEU A 74 14.78 20.84 6.08
N MET A 75 15.81 21.26 5.33
CA MET A 75 17.20 21.14 5.77
C MET A 75 17.50 21.99 7.01
N GLN A 76 16.96 23.21 7.07
CA GLN A 76 17.09 24.07 8.25
C GLN A 76 16.40 23.48 9.48
N GLY A 77 15.18 22.95 9.33
CA GLY A 77 14.45 22.31 10.43
C GLY A 77 15.16 21.06 10.98
N LEU A 78 15.83 20.29 10.11
CA LEU A 78 16.61 19.11 10.53
C LEU A 78 17.86 19.48 11.34
N GLN A 79 18.48 20.66 11.08
CA GLN A 79 19.62 21.14 11.86
C GLN A 79 19.21 21.63 13.25
N GLN A 80 18.05 22.29 13.36
CA GLN A 80 17.53 22.78 14.65
C GLN A 80 17.02 21.69 15.60
N THR A 81 16.74 20.49 15.10
CA THR A 81 16.29 19.36 15.93
C THR A 81 17.47 18.55 16.50
N GLN A 82 18.71 18.89 16.13
CA GLN A 82 19.94 18.21 16.58
C GLN A 82 20.76 19.00 17.61
N GLU A 83 20.31 20.20 17.97
CA GLU A 83 20.85 21.03 19.07
C GLU A 83 19.90 21.01 20.28
#